data_AF-A0A348WTI5-F1
#
_entry.id   AF-A0A348WTI5-F1
#
_cell.length_a   1.000
_cell.length_b   1.000
_cell.length_c   1.000
_cell.angle_alpha   90.00
_cell.angle_beta   90.00
_cell.angle_gamma   90.00
#
_symmetry.space_group_name_H-M   'P 1'
#
loop_
_entity.id
_entity.type
_entity.pdbx_description
1 polymer ?
#
loop_
_entity_poly.entity_id
_entity_poly.type
_entity_poly.pdbx_seq_one_letter_code
_entity_poly.pdbx_strand_id
1 'polypeptide(L)'
;MNKWNYHNYEYAINENMYLVYLLVAKFKVSYQVRDDLLQAGFRGLIKAIRVFDLQKGCQFSKFAIPIILESIKIRLRSIEINEDEVVNLVTSCISAK
;
A
#
# COMPACT_ATOMS: atom_id res chain seq x y z
N MET A 1 -10.35 18.86 8.07
CA MET A 1 -9.70 19.11 9.39
C MET A 1 -8.89 17.87 9.74
N ASN A 2 -7.56 18.01 9.92
CA ASN A 2 -6.66 16.86 10.04
C ASN A 2 -6.99 16.06 11.31
N LYS A 3 -7.47 14.82 11.14
CA LYS A 3 -7.83 13.87 12.20
C LYS A 3 -6.60 13.42 13.04
N TRP A 4 -5.40 13.74 12.58
CA TRP A 4 -4.12 13.27 13.09
C TRP A 4 -3.22 14.45 13.46
N ASN A 5 -2.68 14.44 14.68
CA ASN A 5 -1.54 15.30 15.03
C ASN A 5 -0.24 14.69 14.44
N TYR A 6 0.83 15.49 14.33
CA TYR A 6 2.07 15.07 13.67
C TYR A 6 2.67 13.79 14.28
N HIS A 7 2.68 13.69 15.62
CA HIS A 7 3.23 12.55 16.35
C HIS A 7 2.48 11.24 16.07
N ASN A 8 1.15 11.27 16.08
CA ASN A 8 0.31 10.11 15.78
C ASN A 8 0.44 9.69 14.31
N TYR A 9 0.75 10.63 13.41
CA TYR A 9 0.90 10.36 11.99
C TYR A 9 2.22 9.65 11.67
N GLU A 10 3.34 10.10 12.26
CA GLU A 10 4.63 9.40 12.14
C GLU A 10 4.55 8.00 12.72
N TYR A 11 3.95 7.84 13.90
CA TYR A 11 3.73 6.54 14.52
C TYR A 11 2.92 5.62 13.60
N ALA A 12 1.79 6.10 13.07
CA ALA A 12 0.96 5.31 12.16
C ALA A 12 1.69 4.89 10.87
N ILE A 13 2.58 5.74 10.34
CA ILE A 13 3.42 5.36 9.19
C ILE A 13 4.37 4.25 9.58
N ASN A 14 5.17 4.45 10.63
CA ASN A 14 6.24 3.54 11.04
C ASN A 14 5.70 2.14 11.36
N GLU A 15 4.60 2.05 12.10
CA GLU A 15 3.96 0.78 12.45
C GLU A 15 3.46 -0.01 11.22
N ASN A 16 3.18 0.67 10.10
CA ASN A 16 2.60 0.07 8.91
C ASN A 16 3.57 0.00 7.72
N MET A 17 4.84 0.39 7.89
CA MET A 17 5.84 0.31 6.81
C MET A 17 6.01 -1.12 6.29
N TYR A 18 5.99 -2.11 7.19
CA TYR A 18 6.16 -3.52 6.81
C TYR A 18 5.07 -4.04 5.87
N LEU A 19 3.86 -3.48 5.94
CA LEU A 19 2.79 -3.81 4.99
C LEU A 19 3.19 -3.49 3.55
N VAL A 20 3.84 -2.34 3.32
CA VAL A 20 4.31 -1.95 1.98
C VAL A 20 5.41 -2.90 1.50
N TYR A 21 6.39 -3.19 2.36
CA TYR A 21 7.47 -4.14 2.04
C TYR A 21 6.92 -5.52 1.67
N LEU A 22 5.97 -6.05 2.45
CA LEU A 22 5.34 -7.35 2.19
C LEU A 22 4.59 -7.40 0.86
N LEU A 23 3.90 -6.32 0.49
CA LEU A 23 3.18 -6.24 -0.78
C LEU A 23 4.16 -6.16 -1.96
N VAL A 24 5.18 -5.31 -1.87
CA VAL A 24 6.17 -5.14 -2.94
C VAL A 24 7.08 -6.37 -3.10
N ALA A 25 7.35 -7.10 -2.01
CA ALA A 25 8.18 -8.31 -2.05
C ALA A 25 7.62 -9.41 -2.97
N LYS A 26 6.33 -9.36 -3.31
CA LYS A 26 5.67 -10.34 -4.18
C LYS A 26 5.92 -10.12 -5.67
N PHE A 27 6.40 -8.94 -6.06
CA PHE A 27 6.71 -8.62 -7.44
C PHE A 27 8.13 -9.12 -7.79
N LYS A 28 8.24 -9.84 -8.91
CA LYS A 28 9.52 -10.34 -9.43
C LYS A 28 10.14 -9.32 -10.39
N VAL A 29 10.62 -8.21 -9.83
CA VAL A 29 11.16 -7.07 -10.57
C VAL A 29 12.62 -6.79 -10.23
N SER A 30 13.32 -6.03 -11.08
CA SER A 30 14.68 -5.57 -10.82
C SER A 30 14.76 -4.71 -9.57
N TYR A 31 15.96 -4.55 -9.00
CA TYR A 31 16.17 -3.71 -7.81
C TYR A 31 15.70 -2.26 -8.02
N GLN A 32 16.00 -1.67 -9.18
CA GLN A 32 15.61 -0.30 -9.49
C GLN A 32 14.08 -0.14 -9.57
N VAL A 33 13.39 -1.11 -10.18
CA VAL A 33 11.93 -1.11 -10.21
C VAL A 33 11.35 -1.34 -8.81
N ARG A 34 11.96 -2.20 -7.99
CA ARG A 34 11.52 -2.44 -6.62
C ARG A 34 11.50 -1.16 -5.79
N ASP A 35 12.56 -0.34 -5.87
CA ASP A 35 12.62 0.93 -5.14
C ASP A 35 11.53 1.92 -5.58
N ASP A 36 11.22 1.93 -6.87
CA ASP A 36 10.10 2.71 -7.42
C ASP A 36 8.73 2.21 -6.92
N LEU A 37 8.54 0.89 -6.84
CA LEU A 37 7.32 0.30 -6.28
C LEU A 37 7.19 0.58 -4.78
N LEU A 38 8.29 0.53 -4.03
CA LEU A 38 8.30 0.89 -2.61
C LEU A 38 7.88 2.35 -2.41
N GLN A 39 8.45 3.27 -3.18
CA GLN A 39 8.05 4.68 -3.14
C GLN A 39 6.55 4.87 -3.45
N ALA A 40 6.06 4.22 -4.51
CA ALA A 40 4.64 4.27 -4.86
C ALA A 40 3.75 3.68 -3.76
N GLY A 41 4.18 2.56 -3.16
CA GLY A 41 3.48 1.91 -2.06
C GLY A 41 3.43 2.78 -0.80
N PHE A 42 4.52 3.46 -0.43
CA PHE A 42 4.53 4.39 0.71
C PHE A 42 3.63 5.60 0.48
N ARG A 43 3.57 6.14 -0.75
CA ARG A 43 2.58 7.19 -1.10
C ARG A 43 1.15 6.69 -0.90
N GLY A 44 0.87 5.45 -1.28
CA GLY A 44 -0.41 4.78 -1.04
C GLY A 44 -0.72 4.60 0.45
N LEU A 45 0.26 4.20 1.26
CA LEU A 45 0.11 4.05 2.71
C LEU A 45 -0.25 5.39 3.37
N ILE A 46 0.48 6.46 3.04
CA ILE A 46 0.21 7.83 3.52
C ILE A 46 -1.22 8.25 3.15
N LYS A 47 -1.65 7.96 1.92
CA LYS A 47 -3.02 8.23 1.45
C LYS A 47 -4.06 7.45 2.26
N ALA A 48 -3.80 6.17 2.56
CA ALA A 48 -4.67 5.35 3.38
C ALA A 48 -4.80 5.90 4.81
N ILE A 49 -3.69 6.24 5.47
CA ILE A 49 -3.68 6.79 6.84
C ILE A 49 -4.51 8.07 6.92
N ARG A 50 -4.41 8.97 5.92
CA ARG A 50 -5.16 10.25 5.90
C ARG A 50 -6.67 10.07 5.87
N VAL A 51 -7.16 9.02 5.21
CA VAL A 51 -8.59 8.80 4.94
C VAL A 51 -9.19 7.77 5.88
N PHE A 52 -8.36 6.93 6.49
CA PHE A 52 -8.82 5.87 7.38
C PHE A 52 -9.55 6.42 8.60
N ASP A 53 -10.63 5.75 8.95
CA ASP A 53 -11.47 6.11 10.08
C ASP A 53 -11.54 4.96 11.09
N LEU A 54 -10.91 5.16 12.25
CA LEU A 54 -10.89 4.21 13.37
C LEU A 54 -12.30 3.84 13.85
N GLN A 55 -13.30 4.72 13.66
CA GLN A 55 -14.68 4.46 14.10
C GLN A 55 -15.42 3.46 13.21
N LYS A 56 -14.89 3.11 12.03
CA LYS A 56 -15.54 2.16 11.11
C LYS A 56 -15.29 0.69 11.45
N GLY A 57 -14.52 0.39 12.51
CA GLY A 57 -14.36 -0.97 13.05
C GLY A 57 -13.66 -1.98 12.13
N CYS A 58 -13.07 -1.54 11.01
CA CYS A 58 -12.32 -2.41 10.12
C CYS A 58 -10.82 -2.37 10.45
N GLN A 59 -10.12 -3.49 10.27
CA GLN A 59 -8.67 -3.53 10.41
C GLN A 59 -8.02 -2.61 9.37
N PHE A 60 -7.07 -1.79 9.80
CA PHE A 60 -6.40 -0.82 8.92
C PHE A 60 -5.78 -1.49 7.68
N SER A 61 -5.10 -2.61 7.83
CA SER A 61 -4.48 -3.35 6.72
C SER A 61 -5.49 -3.70 5.63
N LYS A 62 -6.68 -4.18 6.01
CA LYS A 62 -7.76 -4.51 5.07
C LYS A 62 -8.23 -3.32 4.25
N PHE A 63 -8.25 -2.13 4.87
CA PHE A 63 -8.57 -0.88 4.18
C PHE A 63 -7.39 -0.35 3.33
N ALA A 64 -6.17 -0.47 3.84
CA ALA A 64 -4.98 0.14 3.24
C ALA A 64 -4.46 -0.65 2.02
N ILE A 65 -4.53 -1.99 2.05
CA ILE A 65 -4.07 -2.86 0.96
C ILE A 65 -4.56 -2.42 -0.42
N PRO A 66 -5.87 -2.24 -0.68
CA PRO A 66 -6.33 -1.83 -2.01
C PRO A 66 -5.79 -0.46 -2.43
N ILE A 67 -5.62 0.48 -1.49
CA ILE A 67 -5.10 1.82 -1.78
C ILE A 67 -3.60 1.77 -2.11
N ILE A 68 -2.83 0.96 -1.37
CA ILE A 68 -1.40 0.74 -1.61
C ILE A 68 -1.20 0.07 -2.97
N LEU A 69 -1.95 -0.99 -3.25
CA LEU A 69 -1.85 -1.73 -4.51
C LEU A 69 -2.26 -0.87 -5.71
N GLU A 70 -3.27 -0.02 -5.61
CA GLU A 70 -3.61 0.91 -6.69
C GLU A 70 -2.47 1.89 -7.00
N SER A 71 -1.76 2.36 -5.97
CA SER A 71 -0.62 3.26 -6.14
C SER A 71 0.55 2.56 -6.85
N ILE A 72 0.82 1.30 -6.50
CA ILE A 72 1.81 0.44 -7.18
C ILE A 72 1.38 0.18 -8.63
N LYS A 73 0.09 -0.11 -8.86
CA LYS A 73 -0.48 -0.34 -10.20
C LYS A 73 -0.27 0.85 -11.13
N ILE A 74 -0.56 2.07 -10.65
CA ILE A 74 -0.30 3.31 -11.38
C ILE A 74 1.18 3.41 -11.76
N ARG A 75 2.10 3.09 -10.85
CA ARG A 75 3.54 3.14 -11.12
C ARG A 75 3.95 2.12 -12.17
N LEU A 76 3.42 0.89 -12.11
CA LEU A 76 3.68 -0.20 -13.07
C LEU A 76 3.26 0.17 -14.50
N ARG A 77 2.10 0.83 -14.68
CA ARG A 77 1.67 1.36 -15.98
C ARG A 77 2.70 2.30 -16.61
N SER A 78 3.34 3.13 -15.79
CA SER A 78 4.36 4.07 -16.27
C SER A 78 5.69 3.42 -16.64
N ILE A 79 5.90 2.13 -16.35
CA ILE A 79 7.13 1.36 -16.68
C ILE A 79 6.85 0.14 -17.55
N GLU A 80 5.66 0.07 -18.17
CA GLU A 80 5.27 -0.99 -19.13
C GLU A 80 5.37 -2.43 -18.58
N ILE A 81 5.18 -2.63 -17.27
CA ILE A 81 5.12 -3.96 -16.66
C ILE A 81 3.67 -4.47 -16.67
N ASN A 82 3.48 -5.77 -16.96
CA ASN A 82 2.16 -6.40 -17.02
C ASN A 82 1.39 -6.24 -15.68
N GLU A 83 0.18 -5.68 -15.75
CA GLU A 83 -0.71 -5.43 -14.61
C GLU A 83 -1.30 -6.69 -13.96
N ASP A 84 -1.24 -7.84 -14.64
CA ASP A 84 -1.88 -9.09 -14.20
C ASP A 84 -1.35 -9.60 -12.84
N GLU A 85 -0.09 -9.31 -12.49
CA GLU A 85 0.47 -9.65 -11.17
C GLU A 85 -0.24 -8.91 -10.02
N VAL A 86 -0.70 -7.68 -10.26
CA VAL A 86 -1.38 -6.84 -9.25
C VAL A 86 -2.76 -7.39 -8.94
N VAL A 87 -3.52 -7.80 -9.95
CA VAL A 87 -4.89 -8.33 -9.79
C VAL A 87 -4.89 -9.64 -9.00
N ASN A 88 -3.93 -10.51 -9.29
CA ASN A 88 -3.72 -11.75 -8.54
C ASN A 88 -3.34 -11.47 -7.08
N LEU A 89 -2.53 -10.45 -6.83
CA LEU A 89 -2.16 -10.03 -5.49
C LEU A 89 -3.38 -9.51 -4.69
N VAL A 90 -4.16 -8.60 -5.26
CA VAL A 90 -5.40 -8.09 -4.67
C VAL A 90 -6.32 -9.26 -4.30
N THR A 91 -6.52 -10.20 -5.22
CA THR A 91 -7.37 -11.37 -5.02
C THR A 91 -6.84 -12.26 -3.88
N SER A 92 -5.54 -12.50 -3.82
CA SER A 92 -4.91 -13.33 -2.77
C SER A 92 -5.01 -12.71 -1.37
N CYS A 93 -4.90 -11.38 -1.27
CA CYS A 93 -4.92 -10.65 0.01
C CYS A 93 -6.35 -10.49 0.56
N ILE A 94 -7.35 -10.41 -0.32
CA ILE A 94 -8.77 -10.32 0.07
C ILE A 94 -9.37 -11.71 0.35
N SER A 95 -8.86 -12.75 -0.31
CA SER A 95 -9.36 -14.13 -0.17
C SER A 95 -8.79 -14.92 1.01
N ALA A 96 -7.84 -14.36 1.76
CA ALA A 96 -7.45 -14.89 3.06
C ALA A 96 -8.62 -14.70 4.05
N LYS A 97 -9.55 -15.66 4.01
CA LYS A 97 -10.64 -15.84 4.98
C LYS A 97 -10.09 -16.38 6.29
#